data_AF-A0A8J6VZK6-F1
#
_entry.id   AF-A0A8J6VZK6-F1
#
_cell.length_a   1.000
_cell.length_b   1.000
_cell.length_c   1.000
_cell.angle_alpha   90.00
_cell.angle_beta   90.00
_cell.angle_gamma   90.00
#
_symmetry.space_group_name_H-M   'P 1'
#
loop_
_entity.id
_entity.type
_entity.pdbx_description
1 polymer ?
#
loop_
_entity_poly.entity_id
_entity_poly.type
_entity_poly.pdbx_seq_one_letter_code
_entity_poly.pdbx_strand_id
1 'polypeptide(L)'
;MKKKITHRGRIQAQGGGVEKSCAWAQESPLTRAEGQQKIDTLEESLTLTEKEVRKEALQQAKDYIERAAKAGGVNAPVSKTFPNRLKEGSDVRVDIEVITGQAFVPELME
;
A
#
# COMPACT_ATOMS: atom_id res chain seq x y z
N MET A 1 1.86 7.75 -30.30
CA MET A 1 2.83 7.91 -29.18
C MET A 1 2.49 6.87 -28.12
N LYS A 2 3.47 6.08 -27.63
CA LYS A 2 3.24 5.18 -26.49
C LYS A 2 3.21 6.02 -25.22
N LYS A 3 2.14 5.95 -24.45
CA LYS A 3 2.02 6.66 -23.17
C LYS A 3 3.05 6.10 -22.18
N LYS A 4 3.73 6.98 -21.44
CA LYS A 4 4.86 6.63 -20.57
C LYS A 4 4.36 6.33 -19.17
N ILE A 5 4.56 5.11 -18.69
CA ILE A 5 4.33 4.75 -17.29
C ILE A 5 5.35 5.47 -16.42
N THR A 6 4.89 6.36 -15.54
CA THR A 6 5.73 7.19 -14.66
C THR A 6 5.50 6.91 -13.18
N HIS A 7 4.33 6.39 -12.82
CA HIS A 7 3.92 6.16 -11.43
C HIS A 7 3.97 4.68 -11.12
N ARG A 8 4.88 4.28 -10.23
CA ARG A 8 5.12 2.87 -9.91
C ARG A 8 5.28 2.67 -8.42
N GLY A 9 4.82 1.52 -7.95
CA GLY A 9 5.00 1.09 -6.57
C GLY A 9 4.28 -0.21 -6.28
N ARG A 10 4.24 -0.59 -5.01
CA ARG A 10 3.58 -1.80 -4.54
C ARG A 10 3.17 -1.69 -3.07
N ILE A 11 2.15 -2.45 -2.71
CA ILE A 11 1.78 -2.76 -1.33
C ILE A 11 2.04 -4.24 -1.11
N GLN A 12 2.72 -4.62 -0.01
CA GLN A 12 3.13 -5.99 0.23
C GLN A 12 2.72 -6.47 1.63
N ALA A 13 2.36 -7.74 1.72
CA ALA A 13 2.26 -8.48 2.97
C ALA A 13 3.48 -9.40 3.06
N GLN A 14 4.28 -9.23 4.12
CA GLN A 14 5.52 -9.99 4.34
C GLN A 14 5.57 -10.63 5.73
N GLY A 15 6.43 -11.64 5.90
CA GLY A 15 6.69 -12.33 7.16
C GLY A 15 5.72 -13.48 7.47
N GLY A 16 6.04 -14.30 8.49
CA GLY A 16 5.24 -15.46 8.86
C GLY A 16 5.00 -16.46 7.72
N GLY A 17 5.97 -16.58 6.80
CA GLY A 17 5.89 -17.45 5.62
C GLY A 17 5.08 -16.88 4.44
N VAL A 18 4.62 -15.63 4.51
CA VAL A 18 3.87 -14.96 3.43
C VAL A 18 4.75 -13.93 2.73
N GLU A 19 4.71 -13.94 1.41
CA GLU A 19 5.16 -12.84 0.56
C GLU A 19 4.14 -12.65 -0.57
N LYS A 20 3.24 -11.67 -0.42
CA LYS A 20 2.22 -11.32 -1.42
C LYS A 20 2.26 -9.82 -1.68
N SER A 21 1.99 -9.41 -2.90
CA SER A 21 2.08 -8.00 -3.30
C SER A 21 0.99 -7.59 -4.28
N CYS A 22 0.48 -6.37 -4.12
CA CYS A 22 -0.34 -5.68 -5.11
C CYS A 22 0.44 -4.50 -5.68
N ALA A 23 0.95 -4.64 -6.91
CA ALA A 23 1.74 -3.61 -7.58
C ALA A 23 0.87 -2.66 -8.43
N TRP A 24 1.41 -1.48 -8.73
CA TRP A 24 0.87 -0.58 -9.75
C TRP A 24 1.98 -0.04 -10.65
N ALA A 25 1.57 0.24 -11.88
CA ALA A 25 2.41 0.83 -12.92
C ALA A 25 1.49 1.55 -13.91
N GLN A 26 1.33 2.87 -13.73
CA GLN A 26 0.35 3.66 -14.48
C GLN A 26 0.88 5.05 -14.86
N GLU A 27 0.13 5.71 -15.75
CA GLU A 27 0.44 7.03 -16.30
C GLU A 27 0.07 8.18 -15.36
N SER A 28 -1.05 8.05 -14.66
CA SER A 28 -1.50 9.03 -13.67
C SER A 28 -1.10 8.60 -12.26
N PRO A 29 -0.89 9.55 -11.32
CA PRO A 29 -0.69 9.19 -9.91
C PRO A 29 -1.78 8.25 -9.40
N LEU A 30 -1.39 7.27 -8.59
CA LEU A 30 -2.35 6.40 -7.90
C LEU A 30 -3.18 7.27 -6.95
N THR A 31 -4.51 7.17 -7.03
CA THR A 31 -5.41 7.90 -6.13
C THR A 31 -5.51 7.23 -4.76
N ARG A 32 -6.08 7.95 -3.80
CA ARG A 32 -6.42 7.42 -2.47
C ARG A 32 -7.33 6.19 -2.58
N ALA A 33 -8.45 6.28 -3.30
CA ALA A 33 -9.38 5.17 -3.50
C ALA A 33 -8.71 3.95 -4.15
N GLU A 34 -7.90 4.15 -5.21
CA GLU A 34 -7.16 3.04 -5.83
C GLU A 34 -6.15 2.42 -4.86
N GLY A 35 -5.48 3.24 -4.04
CA GLY A 35 -4.58 2.79 -2.99
C GLY A 35 -5.28 1.92 -1.95
N GLN A 36 -6.45 2.34 -1.47
CA GLN A 36 -7.28 1.56 -0.56
C GLN A 36 -7.71 0.23 -1.20
N GLN A 37 -8.16 0.26 -2.46
CA GLN A 37 -8.54 -0.94 -3.19
C GLN A 37 -7.37 -1.91 -3.34
N LYS A 38 -6.12 -1.42 -3.51
CA LYS A 38 -4.93 -2.29 -3.53
C LYS A 38 -4.66 -2.96 -2.18
N ILE A 39 -4.96 -2.29 -1.07
CA ILE A 39 -4.91 -2.93 0.26
C ILE A 39 -6.00 -3.99 0.36
N ASP A 40 -7.23 -3.70 -0.07
CA ASP A 40 -8.34 -4.67 -0.02
C ASP A 40 -8.05 -5.90 -0.90
N THR A 41 -7.52 -5.70 -2.11
CA THR A 41 -7.09 -6.81 -3.00
C THR A 41 -5.97 -7.63 -2.36
N LEU A 42 -4.99 -6.97 -1.72
CA LEU A 42 -3.94 -7.67 -0.99
C LEU A 42 -4.53 -8.47 0.18
N GLU A 43 -5.43 -7.87 0.96
CA GLU A 43 -6.11 -8.49 2.07
C GLU A 43 -6.91 -9.72 1.61
N GLU A 44 -7.72 -9.60 0.55
CA GLU A 44 -8.49 -10.71 -0.04
C GLU A 44 -7.63 -11.89 -0.49
N SER A 45 -6.39 -11.65 -0.91
CA SER A 45 -5.45 -12.70 -1.29
C SER A 45 -4.89 -13.50 -0.09
N LEU A 46 -5.10 -13.04 1.14
CA LEU A 46 -4.62 -13.67 2.37
C LEU A 46 -5.64 -14.69 2.92
N THR A 47 -5.15 -15.75 3.56
CA THR A 47 -6.00 -16.65 4.35
C THR A 47 -6.55 -15.93 5.59
N LEU A 48 -7.58 -16.46 6.23
CA LEU A 48 -8.16 -15.87 7.44
C LEU A 48 -7.10 -15.65 8.55
N THR A 49 -6.24 -16.65 8.79
CA THR A 49 -5.16 -16.53 9.78
C THR A 49 -4.13 -15.46 9.37
N GLU A 50 -3.76 -15.40 8.09
CA GLU A 50 -2.83 -14.40 7.56
C GLU A 50 -3.36 -12.96 7.65
N LYS A 51 -4.69 -12.79 7.48
CA LYS A 51 -5.40 -11.52 7.67
C LYS A 51 -5.38 -11.09 9.13
N GLU A 52 -5.77 -11.98 10.04
CA GLU A 52 -5.87 -11.66 11.46
C GLU A 52 -4.52 -11.20 12.03
N VAL A 53 -3.41 -11.87 11.70
CA VAL A 53 -2.08 -11.46 12.16
C VAL A 53 -1.58 -10.16 11.51
N ARG A 54 -2.27 -9.62 10.51
CA ARG A 54 -1.93 -8.36 9.81
C ARG A 54 -2.98 -7.27 9.98
N LYS A 55 -4.07 -7.53 10.69
CA LYS A 55 -5.22 -6.62 10.78
C LYS A 55 -4.83 -5.19 11.17
N GLU A 56 -4.01 -5.04 12.21
CA GLU A 56 -3.51 -3.73 12.65
C GLU A 56 -2.59 -3.07 11.61
N ALA A 57 -1.71 -3.85 10.97
CA ALA A 57 -0.79 -3.36 9.95
C ALA A 57 -1.52 -2.92 8.67
N LEU A 58 -2.53 -3.68 8.24
CA LEU A 58 -3.42 -3.34 7.13
C LEU A 58 -4.17 -2.04 7.44
N GLN A 59 -4.74 -1.90 8.64
CA GLN A 59 -5.41 -0.65 9.03
C GLN A 59 -4.45 0.55 9.04
N GLN A 60 -3.25 0.41 9.60
CA GLN A 60 -2.25 1.49 9.59
C GLN A 60 -1.82 1.89 8.18
N ALA A 61 -1.75 0.92 7.27
CA ALA A 61 -1.50 1.17 5.85
C ALA A 61 -2.66 1.97 5.21
N LYS A 62 -3.92 1.62 5.50
CA LYS A 62 -5.11 2.38 5.06
C LYS A 62 -5.08 3.81 5.61
N ASP A 63 -4.76 3.99 6.88
CA ASP A 63 -4.66 5.30 7.54
C ASP A 63 -3.50 6.15 7.00
N TYR A 64 -2.41 5.52 6.59
CA TYR A 64 -1.30 6.19 5.92
C TYR A 64 -1.73 6.75 4.56
N ILE A 65 -2.44 5.95 3.75
CA ILE A 65 -2.97 6.39 2.45
C ILE A 65 -3.93 7.56 2.62
N GLU A 66 -4.82 7.49 3.61
CA GLU A 66 -5.77 8.57 3.92
C GLU A 66 -5.06 9.89 4.29
N ARG A 67 -4.03 9.82 5.15
CA ARG A 67 -3.23 11.00 5.53
C ARG A 67 -2.41 11.54 4.37
N ALA A 68 -1.83 10.66 3.56
CA ALA A 68 -1.11 11.05 2.36
C ALA A 68 -2.02 11.84 1.42
N ALA A 69 -3.24 11.36 1.16
CA ALA A 69 -4.22 12.05 0.34
C ALA A 69 -4.56 13.43 0.89
N LYS A 70 -4.84 13.56 2.19
CA LYS A 70 -5.09 14.86 2.84
C LYS A 70 -3.93 15.86 2.69
N ALA A 71 -2.71 15.37 2.51
CA ALA A 71 -1.52 16.17 2.27
C ALA A 71 -1.22 16.43 0.76
N GLY A 72 -2.10 16.01 -0.15
CA GLY A 72 -1.92 16.14 -1.61
C GLY A 72 -1.17 14.97 -2.26
N GLY A 73 -1.02 13.84 -1.56
CA GLY A 73 -0.29 12.65 -1.99
C GLY A 73 1.17 12.63 -1.53
N VAL A 74 1.92 11.65 -2.02
CA VAL A 74 3.34 11.47 -1.70
C VAL A 74 4.17 11.27 -2.97
N ASN A 75 5.32 11.94 -3.01
CA ASN A 75 6.28 11.82 -4.11
C ASN A 75 7.30 10.73 -3.81
N ALA A 76 7.63 9.92 -4.81
CA ALA A 76 8.68 8.93 -4.72
C ALA A 76 10.06 9.58 -4.45
N PRO A 77 10.99 8.86 -3.80
CA PRO A 77 10.83 7.51 -3.26
C PRO A 77 10.18 7.52 -1.86
N VAL A 78 9.29 6.57 -1.61
CA VAL A 78 8.73 6.31 -0.27
C VAL A 78 8.80 4.82 0.02
N SER A 79 9.26 4.48 1.23
CA SER A 79 9.12 3.15 1.80
C SER A 79 8.58 3.29 3.22
N LYS A 80 7.48 2.61 3.52
CA LYS A 80 6.83 2.58 4.83
C LYS A 80 6.50 1.16 5.22
N THR A 81 6.90 0.78 6.42
CA THR A 81 6.66 -0.53 7.01
C THR A 81 5.72 -0.40 8.21
N PHE A 82 4.71 -1.24 8.23
CA PHE A 82 3.72 -1.37 9.31
C PHE A 82 3.84 -2.77 9.92
N PRO A 83 4.57 -2.94 11.03
CA PRO A 83 4.76 -4.24 11.66
C PRO A 83 3.53 -4.66 12.47
N ASN A 84 3.33 -5.97 12.64
CA ASN A 84 2.45 -6.50 13.68
C ASN A 84 3.11 -6.30 15.05
N ARG A 85 2.53 -5.43 15.88
CA ARG A 85 3.08 -5.07 17.20
C ARG A 85 2.60 -5.99 18.33
N LEU A 86 1.59 -6.82 18.10
CA LEU A 86 1.02 -7.70 19.12
C LEU A 86 1.93 -8.88 19.46
N LYS A 87 2.92 -9.16 18.61
CA LYS A 87 3.89 -10.24 18.83
C LYS A 87 5.30 -9.69 18.71
N GLU A 88 5.94 -9.50 19.85
CA GLU A 88 7.35 -9.10 19.91
C GLU A 88 8.23 -10.09 19.13
N GLY A 89 9.17 -9.57 18.34
CA GLY A 89 10.03 -10.38 17.46
C GLY A 89 9.36 -10.94 16.21
N SER A 90 8.10 -10.59 15.93
CA SER A 90 7.42 -10.98 14.69
C SER A 90 7.99 -10.24 13.47
N ASP A 91 8.19 -10.96 12.38
CA ASP A 91 8.57 -10.41 11.07
C ASP A 91 7.35 -10.02 10.21
N VAL A 92 6.13 -10.35 10.67
CA VAL A 92 4.86 -10.08 10.00
C VAL A 92 4.64 -8.58 9.88
N ARG A 93 4.46 -8.12 8.65
CA ARG A 93 4.28 -6.70 8.32
C ARG A 93 3.47 -6.48 7.05
N VAL A 94 3.05 -5.23 6.87
CA VAL A 94 2.57 -4.68 5.61
C VAL A 94 3.51 -3.55 5.20
N ASP A 95 3.96 -3.55 3.95
CA ASP A 95 4.84 -2.54 3.40
C ASP A 95 4.15 -1.76 2.28
N ILE A 96 4.39 -0.45 2.22
CA ILE A 96 4.00 0.42 1.10
C ILE A 96 5.26 1.02 0.51
N GLU A 97 5.44 0.84 -0.80
CA GLU A 97 6.57 1.40 -1.55
C GLU A 97 6.09 2.18 -2.76
N VAL A 98 6.46 3.47 -2.81
CA VAL A 98 6.29 4.32 -3.99
C VAL A 98 7.67 4.47 -4.64
N ILE A 99 7.85 3.79 -5.76
CA ILE A 99 9.16 3.61 -6.43
C ILE A 99 9.47 4.79 -7.35
N THR A 100 8.50 5.22 -8.16
CA THR A 100 8.63 6.41 -9.04
C THR A 100 7.34 7.18 -9.14
N GLY A 101 7.44 8.47 -9.45
CA GLY A 101 6.31 9.36 -9.64
C GLY A 101 5.69 9.80 -8.31
N GLN A 102 4.37 9.80 -8.26
CA GLN A 102 3.54 10.21 -7.12
C GLN A 102 2.42 9.19 -6.91
N ALA A 103 1.98 9.02 -5.67
CA ALA A 103 0.87 8.14 -5.29
C ALA A 103 0.03 8.73 -4.15
N PHE A 104 -1.12 8.10 -3.93
CA PHE A 104 -2.13 8.42 -2.92
C PHE A 104 -2.63 9.87 -3.00
N VAL A 105 -2.80 10.40 -4.21
CA VAL A 105 -3.39 11.74 -4.40
C VAL A 105 -4.89 11.73 -4.07
N PRO A 106 -5.49 12.86 -3.64
CA PRO A 106 -6.94 12.99 -3.57
C PRO A 106 -7.61 12.60 -4.88
N GLU A 107 -8.84 12.13 -4.80
CA GLU A 107 -9.71 12.04 -5.97
C GLU A 107 -9.85 13.43 -6.61
N LEU A 108 -9.76 13.51 -7.94
CA LEU A 108 -10.14 14.72 -8.65
C LEU A 108 -11.65 14.89 -8.44
N MET A 109 -12.06 15.95 -7.73
CA MET A 109 -13.44 16.41 -7.80
C MET A 109 -13.62 17.00 -9.21
N GLU A 110 -14.42 16.34 -10.04
CA GLU A 110 -14.95 16.92 -11.28
C GLU A 110 -15.98 18.01 -10.96
#